data_AF-A0A2H5Z0R8-F1
#
_entry.id   AF-A0A2H5Z0R8-F1
#
_cell.length_a   1.000
_cell.length_b   1.000
_cell.length_c   1.000
_cell.angle_alpha   90.00
_cell.angle_beta   90.00
_cell.angle_gamma   90.00
#
_symmetry.space_group_name_H-M   'P 1'
#
loop_
_entity.id
_entity.type
_entity.pdbx_description
1 polymer ?
#
loop_
_entity_poly.entity_id
_entity_poly.type
_entity_poly.pdbx_seq_one_letter_code
_entity_poly.pdbx_strand_id
1 'polypeptide(L)'
;MQGRDEEDVVRHVTAHVATTGELGPTVARVYPKSGDTRCGWYEVTIIVPAHLLMQAVDHLRLAGSTGITVTSPDYVFDSRSHAFDRLCRALEEPI
;
A
#
# COMPACT_ATOMS: atom_id res chain seq x y z
N MET A 1 -2.41 -11.08 6.89
CA MET A 1 -3.84 -11.27 6.52
C MET A 1 -4.06 -12.72 6.11
N GLN A 2 -5.24 -13.28 6.37
CA GLN A 2 -5.62 -14.59 5.83
C GLN A 2 -6.32 -14.45 4.48
N GLY A 3 -6.06 -15.37 3.56
CA GLY A 3 -6.68 -15.41 2.24
C GLY A 3 -6.56 -16.78 1.59
N ARG A 4 -7.33 -17.01 0.52
CA ARG A 4 -7.27 -18.24 -0.27
C ARG A 4 -6.05 -18.27 -1.20
N ASP A 5 -5.79 -17.14 -1.84
CA ASP A 5 -4.71 -16.87 -2.77
C ASP A 5 -4.34 -15.38 -2.71
N GLU A 6 -3.31 -14.96 -3.47
CA GLU A 6 -2.89 -13.55 -3.54
C GLU A 6 -4.03 -12.64 -4.06
N GLU A 7 -4.81 -13.09 -5.05
CA GLU A 7 -5.86 -12.29 -5.69
C GLU A 7 -7.02 -11.99 -4.73
N ASP A 8 -7.41 -12.98 -3.93
CA ASP A 8 -8.40 -12.82 -2.87
C ASP A 8 -7.93 -11.79 -1.84
N VAL A 9 -6.64 -11.80 -1.46
CA VAL A 9 -6.08 -10.79 -0.55
C VAL A 9 -6.10 -9.40 -1.19
N VAL A 10 -5.63 -9.27 -2.43
CA VAL A 10 -5.65 -7.99 -3.16
C VAL A 10 -7.06 -7.43 -3.19
N ARG A 11 -8.07 -8.23 -3.54
CA ARG A 11 -9.47 -7.79 -3.62
C ARG A 11 -10.00 -7.25 -2.29
N HIS A 12 -9.67 -7.87 -1.16
CA HIS A 12 -10.12 -7.37 0.14
C HIS A 12 -9.38 -6.09 0.55
N VAL A 13 -8.07 -6.01 0.28
CA VAL A 13 -7.26 -4.83 0.61
C VAL A 13 -7.69 -3.63 -0.23
N THR A 14 -7.91 -3.78 -1.52
CA THR A 14 -8.24 -2.66 -2.42
C THR A 14 -9.71 -2.25 -2.41
N ALA A 15 -10.56 -2.95 -1.64
CA ALA A 15 -11.99 -2.63 -1.50
C ALA A 15 -12.27 -1.27 -0.84
N HIS A 16 -11.26 -0.62 -0.25
CA HIS A 16 -11.38 0.71 0.34
C HIS A 16 -10.35 1.66 -0.26
N VAL A 17 -10.76 2.91 -0.54
CA VAL A 17 -9.90 3.92 -1.19
C VAL A 17 -8.64 4.23 -0.38
N ALA A 18 -8.75 4.19 0.95
CA ALA A 18 -7.62 4.41 1.85
C ALA A 18 -6.51 3.34 1.75
N THR A 19 -6.77 2.19 1.13
CA THR A 19 -5.86 1.04 1.07
C THR A 19 -5.55 0.57 -0.34
N THR A 20 -5.95 1.32 -1.37
CA THR A 20 -5.66 1.00 -2.77
C THR A 20 -4.16 1.11 -3.11
N GLY A 21 -3.43 1.99 -2.41
CA GLY A 21 -2.04 2.31 -2.74
C GLY A 21 -1.91 3.07 -4.06
N GLU A 22 -0.69 3.46 -4.42
CA GLU A 22 -0.41 4.22 -5.66
C GLU A 22 -0.55 3.34 -6.92
N LEU A 23 0.00 2.12 -6.88
CA LEU A 23 -0.09 1.13 -7.95
C LEU A 23 -0.77 -0.18 -7.52
N GLY A 24 -1.24 -0.24 -6.26
CA GLY A 24 -1.71 -1.45 -5.62
C GLY A 24 -0.88 -1.86 -4.40
N PRO A 25 -1.36 -2.86 -3.63
CA PRO A 25 -0.57 -3.51 -2.59
C PRO A 25 0.49 -4.45 -3.16
N THR A 26 1.64 -4.51 -2.49
CA THR A 26 2.52 -5.68 -2.58
C THR A 26 1.95 -6.78 -1.70
N VAL A 27 1.77 -7.98 -2.24
CA VAL A 27 1.27 -9.15 -1.51
C VAL A 27 2.29 -10.28 -1.60
N ALA A 28 2.70 -10.82 -0.44
CA ALA A 28 3.67 -11.91 -0.36
C ALA A 28 3.17 -13.01 0.57
N ARG A 29 3.38 -14.29 0.19
CA ARG A 29 2.94 -15.42 1.00
C ARG A 29 3.82 -15.61 2.24
N VAL A 30 3.18 -15.83 3.38
CA VAL A 30 3.79 -16.10 4.68
C VAL A 30 3.59 -17.57 5.05
N TYR A 31 4.69 -18.24 5.41
CA TYR A 31 4.67 -19.63 5.85
C TYR A 31 4.77 -19.68 7.38
N PRO A 32 3.71 -20.06 8.10
CA PRO A 32 3.72 -20.07 9.56
C PRO A 32 4.64 -21.17 10.11
N LYS A 33 5.32 -20.86 11.22
CA LYS A 33 6.22 -21.79 11.92
C LYS A 33 5.53 -23.07 12.39
N SER A 34 4.21 -23.02 12.63
CA SER A 34 3.40 -24.17 13.02
C SER A 34 3.28 -25.23 11.92
N GLY A 35 3.62 -24.89 10.67
CA GLY A 35 3.41 -25.76 9.51
C GLY A 35 1.93 -25.89 9.09
N ASP A 36 1.01 -25.19 9.77
CA ASP A 36 -0.41 -25.20 9.41
C ASP A 36 -0.65 -24.38 8.15
N THR A 37 -0.90 -25.06 7.03
CA THR A 37 -1.14 -24.46 5.72
C THR A 37 -2.62 -24.41 5.34
N ARG A 38 -3.54 -24.76 6.26
CA ARG A 38 -4.98 -24.82 5.98
C ARG A 38 -5.59 -23.47 5.57
N CYS A 39 -5.02 -22.37 6.04
CA CYS A 39 -5.33 -21.02 5.57
C CYS A 39 -4.04 -20.32 5.13
N GLY A 40 -4.06 -19.75 3.92
CA GLY A 40 -2.94 -18.97 3.41
C GLY A 40 -2.77 -17.70 4.23
N TRP A 41 -1.55 -17.46 4.70
CA TRP A 41 -1.17 -16.19 5.31
C TRP A 41 -0.42 -15.35 4.29
N TYR A 42 -0.70 -14.05 4.30
CA TYR A 42 -0.11 -13.09 3.39
C TYR A 42 0.32 -11.84 4.15
N GLU A 43 1.52 -11.36 3.82
CA GLU A 43 1.98 -10.02 4.12
C GLU A 43 1.44 -9.07 3.06
N VAL A 44 1.01 -7.89 3.49
CA VAL A 44 0.48 -6.84 2.63
C VAL A 44 1.24 -5.56 2.95
N THR A 45 1.84 -4.95 1.92
CA THR A 45 2.54 -3.66 2.02
C THR A 45 1.89 -2.66 1.09
N ILE A 46 1.44 -1.53 1.64
CA ILE A 46 0.77 -0.45 0.92
C ILE A 46 1.30 0.91 1.38
N ILE A 47 1.36 1.86 0.47
CA ILE A 47 1.57 3.27 0.80
C ILE A 47 0.21 3.91 1.03
N VAL A 48 0.05 4.57 2.19
CA VAL A 48 -1.19 5.20 2.60
C VAL A 48 -0.92 6.68 2.90
N PRO A 49 -1.71 7.63 2.36
CA PRO A 49 -1.62 9.02 2.76
C PRO A 49 -1.84 9.16 4.28
N ALA A 50 -0.96 9.89 4.97
CA ALA A 50 -0.97 9.96 6.44
C ALA A 50 -2.35 10.36 7.04
N HIS A 51 -3.09 11.24 6.35
CA HIS A 51 -4.43 11.67 6.78
C HIS A 51 -5.51 10.58 6.68
N LEU A 52 -5.27 9.50 5.93
CA LEU A 52 -6.14 8.33 5.81
C LEU A 52 -5.67 7.15 6.67
N LEU A 53 -4.56 7.29 7.40
CA LEU A 53 -3.91 6.18 8.10
C LEU A 53 -4.87 5.41 9.01
N MET A 54 -5.64 6.10 9.84
CA MET A 54 -6.57 5.44 10.77
C MET A 54 -7.68 4.69 10.03
N GLN A 55 -8.23 5.27 8.96
CA GLN A 55 -9.24 4.61 8.12
C GLN A 55 -8.69 3.36 7.44
N ALA A 56 -7.45 3.43 6.95
CA ALA A 56 -6.77 2.29 6.34
C ALA A 56 -6.54 1.16 7.36
N VAL A 57 -6.06 1.50 8.55
CA VAL A 57 -5.85 0.52 9.63
C VAL A 57 -7.17 -0.15 10.02
N ASP A 58 -8.26 0.61 10.14
CA ASP A 58 -9.57 0.07 10.50
C ASP A 58 -10.11 -0.85 9.39
N HIS A 59 -9.97 -0.46 8.12
CA HIS A 59 -10.32 -1.33 6.99
C HIS A 59 -9.53 -2.65 7.01
N LEU A 60 -8.21 -2.58 7.21
CA LEU A 60 -7.35 -3.76 7.27
C LEU A 60 -7.75 -4.70 8.43
N ARG A 61 -8.11 -4.16 9.59
CA ARG A 61 -8.62 -4.95 10.72
C ARG A 61 -9.94 -5.65 10.38
N LEU A 62 -10.89 -4.94 9.78
CA LEU A 62 -12.16 -5.51 9.33
C LEU A 62 -11.95 -6.60 8.25
N ALA A 63 -10.93 -6.45 7.42
CA ALA A 63 -10.51 -7.44 6.44
C ALA A 63 -9.75 -8.64 7.02
N GLY A 64 -9.58 -8.73 8.35
CA GLY A 64 -8.91 -9.84 9.02
C GLY A 64 -7.38 -9.74 9.04
N SER A 65 -6.82 -8.55 8.86
CA SER A 65 -5.39 -8.32 9.06
C SER A 65 -5.04 -8.23 10.55
N THR A 66 -3.89 -8.80 10.90
CA THR A 66 -3.34 -8.80 12.25
C THR A 66 -1.86 -8.41 12.18
N GLY A 67 -1.33 -7.78 13.23
CA GLY A 67 0.09 -7.40 13.28
C GLY A 67 0.45 -6.29 12.28
N ILE A 68 -0.35 -5.22 12.24
CA ILE A 68 -0.13 -4.09 11.34
C ILE A 68 1.02 -3.24 11.89
N THR A 69 2.05 -3.05 11.06
CA THR A 69 3.18 -2.14 11.32
C THR A 69 3.07 -0.93 10.41
N VAL A 70 3.42 0.25 10.93
CA VAL A 70 3.43 1.50 10.16
C VAL A 70 4.83 2.09 10.23
N THR A 71 5.38 2.44 9.08
CA THR A 71 6.65 3.16 8.96
C THR A 71 6.44 4.40 8.10
N SER A 72 7.08 5.50 8.47
CA SER A 72 7.09 6.74 7.70
C SER A 72 8.45 6.88 7.02
N PRO A 73 8.54 6.82 5.68
CA PRO A 73 9.78 7.07 4.99
C PRO A 73 10.13 8.56 5.04
N ASP A 74 11.42 8.88 5.15
CA ASP A 74 11.90 10.27 5.08
C ASP A 74 11.74 10.85 3.66
N TYR A 75 11.79 9.99 2.64
CA TYR A 75 11.68 10.37 1.23
C TYR A 75 10.88 9.34 0.43
N VAL A 76 10.06 9.84 -0.48
CA VAL A 76 9.44 9.06 -1.56
C VAL A 76 9.76 9.77 -2.86
N PHE A 77 10.40 9.09 -3.79
CA PHE A 77 10.74 9.63 -5.11
C PHE A 77 9.76 9.10 -6.14
N ASP A 78 9.19 10.02 -6.91
CA ASP A 78 8.41 9.70 -8.10
C ASP A 78 9.33 9.66 -9.34
N SER A 79 8.83 9.04 -10.41
CA SER A 79 9.39 9.01 -11.75
C SER A 79 9.76 10.39 -12.32
N ARG A 80 9.11 11.47 -11.86
CA ARG A 80 9.35 12.85 -12.33
C ARG A 80 9.34 13.87 -11.20
N SER A 81 10.05 14.97 -11.42
CA SER A 81 10.01 16.14 -10.55
C SER A 81 9.11 17.22 -11.15
N HIS A 82 7.92 17.38 -10.58
CA HIS A 82 7.01 18.46 -10.99
C HIS A 82 7.61 19.86 -10.79
N ALA A 83 8.51 20.03 -9.82
CA ALA A 83 9.20 21.29 -9.61
C ALA A 83 10.17 21.61 -10.76
N PHE A 84 10.89 20.58 -11.23
CA PHE A 84 11.77 20.70 -12.39
C PHE A 84 10.97 20.98 -13.67
N ASP A 85 9.87 20.25 -13.89
CA ASP A 85 8.98 20.47 -15.05
C ASP A 85 8.44 21.91 -15.10
N ARG A 86 8.08 22.49 -13.94
CA ARG A 86 7.64 23.89 -13.85
C ARG A 86 8.77 24.87 -14.16
N LEU A 87 9.99 24.59 -13.71
CA LEU A 87 11.15 25.43 -13.98
C LEU A 87 11.44 25.47 -15.47
N CYS A 88 11.48 24.32 -16.15
CA CYS A 88 11.70 24.26 -17.60
C CYS A 88 10.66 25.09 -18.35
N ARG A 89 9.37 24.93 -18.00
CA ARG A 89 8.29 25.71 -18.62
C ARG A 89 8.46 27.23 -18.44
N ALA A 90 8.83 27.66 -17.24
CA ALA A 90 9.03 29.08 -16.95
C ALA A 90 10.22 29.70 -17.72
N LEU A 91 11.20 28.89 -18.12
CA LEU A 91 12.34 29.33 -18.91
C LEU A 91 12.05 29.36 -20.43
N GLU A 92 10.98 28.69 -20.87
CA GLU A 92 10.55 28.63 -22.27
C GLU A 92 9.56 29.75 -22.64
N GLU A 93 8.91 30.39 -21.66
CA GLU A 93 8.02 31.53 -21.90
C GLU A 93 8.84 32.80 -22.27
N PRO A 94 8.64 33.39 -23.46
CA PRO A 94 9.29 34.65 -23.82
C PRO A 94 8.72 35.79 -22.99
N ILE A 95 9.62 36.67 -22.51
CA ILE A 95 9.34 37.86 -21.70
C ILE A 95 8.36 38.79 -22.41
#